data_AF-A0A960LSP3-F1
#
_entry.id   AF-A0A960LSP3-F1
#
_cell.length_a   1.000
_cell.length_b   1.000
_cell.length_c   1.000
_cell.angle_alpha   90.00
_cell.angle_beta   90.00
_cell.angle_gamma   90.00
#
_symmetry.space_group_name_H-M   'P 1'
#
loop_
_entity.id
_entity.type
_entity.pdbx_description
1 polymer ?
#
loop_
_entity_poly.entity_id
_entity_poly.type
_entity_poly.pdbx_seq_one_letter_code
_entity_poly.pdbx_strand_id
1 'polypeptide(L)'
;MKLLVIARSDCASFIGMTPEDGYTVFTLDDSVDITIGDILSHPTWDDFHGLFVEVKNLTEDDTVNICIENWHMNLQGATELLSRLGEPKQILWLRPWPDSEVPRNNWSDLERPSRSGEFYS
;
A
#
# COMPACT_ATOMS: atom_id res chain seq x y z
N MET A 1 8.10 -5.67 6.98
CA MET A 1 7.01 -6.29 6.21
C MET A 1 6.61 -5.40 5.02
N LYS A 2 5.99 -5.96 3.97
CA LYS A 2 5.54 -5.21 2.78
C LYS A 2 4.02 -5.28 2.61
N LEU A 3 3.43 -4.18 2.13
CA LEU A 3 2.01 -4.04 1.86
C LEU A 3 1.83 -3.43 0.46
N LEU A 4 0.98 -4.05 -0.35
CA LEU A 4 0.62 -3.56 -1.69
C LEU A 4 -0.70 -2.79 -1.62
N VAL A 5 -0.72 -1.55 -2.09
CA VAL A 5 -1.94 -0.73 -2.11
C VAL A 5 -2.83 -1.16 -3.28
N ILE A 6 -4.05 -1.61 -2.99
CA ILE A 6 -4.96 -2.20 -3.98
C ILE A 6 -6.29 -1.44 -4.16
N ALA A 7 -6.65 -0.55 -3.23
CA ALA A 7 -7.86 0.26 -3.36
C ALA A 7 -7.69 1.62 -2.70
N ARG A 8 -8.48 2.60 -3.17
CA ARG A 8 -8.55 3.95 -2.63
C ARG A 8 -10.00 4.45 -2.61
N SER A 9 -10.40 5.08 -1.50
CA SER A 9 -11.62 5.88 -1.38
C SER A 9 -11.37 7.37 -1.69
N ASP A 10 -12.45 8.12 -1.83
CA ASP A 10 -12.40 9.57 -1.99
C ASP A 10 -11.92 10.34 -0.75
N CYS A 11 -12.03 9.75 0.44
CA CYS A 11 -11.59 10.32 1.72
C CYS A 11 -10.16 9.93 2.11
N ALA A 12 -9.27 9.71 1.14
CA ALA A 12 -7.88 9.31 1.39
C ALA A 12 -7.73 8.05 2.27
N SER A 13 -8.70 7.13 2.19
CA SER A 13 -8.60 5.80 2.80
C SER A 13 -8.19 4.79 1.74
N PHE A 14 -7.46 3.76 2.14
CA PHE A 14 -6.82 2.81 1.25
C PHE A 14 -6.96 1.39 1.79
N ILE A 15 -6.89 0.42 0.89
CA ILE A 15 -6.73 -1.00 1.25
C ILE A 15 -5.35 -1.44 0.82
N GLY A 16 -4.61 -1.99 1.77
CA GLY A 16 -3.37 -2.71 1.57
C GLY A 16 -3.57 -4.21 1.63
N MET A 17 -2.83 -4.95 0.81
CA MET A 17 -2.76 -6.40 0.84
C MET A 17 -1.38 -6.85 1.27
N THR A 18 -1.35 -7.77 2.21
CA THR A 18 -0.13 -8.45 2.67
C THR A 18 -0.22 -9.93 2.32
N PRO A 19 0.89 -10.57 1.88
CA PRO A 19 0.90 -12.00 1.56
C PRO A 19 0.53 -12.94 2.72
N GLU A 20 0.86 -12.54 3.94
CA GLU A 20 0.81 -13.40 5.13
C GLU A 20 -0.44 -13.12 5.97
N ASP A 21 -0.88 -11.85 6.00
CA ASP A 21 -1.77 -11.33 7.03
C ASP A 21 -3.11 -10.79 6.49
N GLY A 22 -3.35 -10.95 5.18
CA GLY A 22 -4.59 -10.57 4.52
C GLY A 22 -4.66 -9.08 4.18
N TYR A 23 -5.80 -8.45 4.48
CA TYR A 23 -6.08 -7.06 4.10
C TYR A 23 -5.99 -6.12 5.31
N THR A 24 -5.46 -4.92 5.07
CA THR A 24 -5.32 -3.83 6.03
C THR A 24 -5.96 -2.58 5.45
N VAL A 25 -6.78 -1.85 6.21
CA VAL A 25 -7.25 -0.53 5.80
C VAL A 25 -6.37 0.52 6.48
N PHE A 26 -6.07 1.60 5.79
CA PHE A 26 -5.31 2.71 6.36
C PHE A 26 -5.75 4.03 5.72
N THR A 27 -5.53 5.14 6.40
CA THR A 27 -5.87 6.48 5.94
C THR A 27 -4.64 7.37 5.93
N LEU A 28 -4.65 8.35 5.04
CA LEU A 28 -3.67 9.42 5.02
C LEU A 28 -4.28 10.70 5.56
N ASP A 29 -3.48 11.49 6.26
CA ASP A 29 -3.87 12.86 6.63
C ASP A 29 -3.77 13.79 5.40
N ASP A 30 -2.84 13.53 4.47
CA ASP A 30 -2.75 14.21 3.17
C ASP A 30 -2.83 13.22 1.99
N SER A 31 -3.75 13.49 1.07
CA SER A 31 -4.30 12.49 0.14
C SER A 31 -3.49 12.25 -1.14
N VAL A 32 -2.30 12.84 -1.23
CA VAL A 32 -1.49 12.90 -2.46
C VAL A 32 -0.29 11.95 -2.47
N ASP A 33 0.09 11.38 -1.32
CA ASP A 33 1.41 10.71 -1.19
C ASP A 33 1.41 9.21 -1.53
N ILE A 34 0.24 8.64 -1.88
CA ILE A 34 0.10 7.20 -2.20
C ILE A 34 -0.85 6.98 -3.37
N THR A 35 -0.43 6.11 -4.29
CA THR A 35 -1.20 5.63 -5.43
C THR A 35 -1.51 4.13 -5.32
N ILE A 36 -2.59 3.69 -5.96
CA ILE A 36 -2.88 2.27 -6.11
C ILE A 36 -1.75 1.61 -6.91
N GLY A 37 -1.20 0.51 -6.39
CA GLY A 37 -0.02 -0.16 -6.92
C GLY A 37 1.25 0.09 -6.10
N ASP A 38 1.25 1.07 -5.21
CA ASP A 38 2.41 1.36 -4.37
C ASP A 38 2.72 0.23 -3.39
N ILE A 39 4.01 0.08 -3.08
CA ILE A 39 4.50 -0.89 -2.11
C ILE A 39 5.01 -0.12 -0.89
N LEU A 40 4.34 -0.31 0.25
CA LEU A 40 4.72 0.30 1.51
C LEU A 40 5.52 -0.70 2.36
N SER A 41 6.48 -0.18 3.13
CA SER A 41 7.25 -0.96 4.08
C SER A 41 7.21 -0.36 5.49
N HIS A 42 6.88 -1.21 6.44
CA HIS A 42 6.95 -0.93 7.87
C HIS A 42 7.41 -2.20 8.60
N PRO A 43 8.11 -2.11 9.75
CA PRO A 43 8.56 -3.29 10.49
C PRO A 43 7.43 -4.28 10.80
N THR A 44 6.28 -3.77 11.25
CA THR A 44 5.06 -4.53 11.58
C THR A 44 3.82 -3.72 11.21
N TRP A 45 2.76 -4.35 10.70
CA TRP A 45 1.49 -3.65 10.46
C TRP A 45 0.51 -3.81 11.65
N ASP A 46 1.04 -4.23 12.80
CA ASP A 46 0.28 -4.62 14.00
C ASP A 46 0.52 -3.66 15.19
N ASP A 47 1.35 -2.63 15.01
CA ASP A 47 1.80 -1.77 16.13
C ASP A 47 0.82 -0.62 16.41
N PHE A 48 0.25 -0.65 17.62
CA PHE A 48 -0.81 0.21 18.13
C PHE A 48 -0.30 1.41 18.94
N HIS A 49 1.01 1.67 18.95
CA HIS A 49 1.58 2.67 19.85
C HIS A 49 1.50 4.12 19.35
N GLY A 50 0.76 4.40 18.28
CA GLY A 50 0.48 5.75 17.79
C GLY A 50 -0.72 5.82 16.85
N LEU A 51 -1.43 6.95 16.86
CA LEU A 51 -2.48 7.27 15.88
C LEU A 51 -1.94 7.36 14.45
N PHE A 52 -0.66 7.72 14.31
CA PHE A 52 0.03 7.83 13.03
C PHE A 52 1.34 7.07 13.10
N VAL A 53 1.63 6.34 12.03
CA VAL A 53 2.88 5.61 11.84
C VAL A 53 3.56 6.06 10.57
N GLU A 54 4.87 6.19 10.64
CA GLU A 54 5.72 6.58 9.51
C GLU A 54 6.11 5.31 8.74
N VAL A 55 5.73 5.22 7.46
CA VAL A 55 6.04 4.08 6.59
C VAL A 55 6.86 4.52 5.38
N LYS A 56 7.73 3.64 4.88
CA LYS A 56 8.48 3.90 3.66
C LYS A 56 7.65 3.51 2.43
N ASN A 57 7.35 4.45 1.54
CA ASN A 57 6.86 4.14 0.20
C ASN A 57 8.07 3.72 -0.66
N LEU A 58 8.16 2.42 -0.96
CA LEU A 58 9.28 1.87 -1.74
C LEU A 58 9.18 2.21 -3.23
N THR A 59 7.99 2.53 -3.75
CA THR A 59 7.79 2.87 -5.16
C THR A 59 8.31 4.27 -5.47
N GLU A 60 7.97 5.24 -4.62
CA GLU A 60 8.34 6.65 -4.79
C GLU A 60 9.66 7.03 -4.10
N ASP A 61 10.26 6.08 -3.36
CA ASP A 61 11.43 6.31 -2.49
C ASP A 61 11.23 7.47 -1.50
N ASP A 62 10.04 7.58 -0.93
CA ASP A 62 9.69 8.60 0.07
C ASP A 62 9.09 7.98 1.33
N THR A 63 8.91 8.81 2.35
CA THR A 63 8.37 8.44 3.64
C THR A 63 7.01 9.12 3.85
N VAL A 64 6.01 8.35 4.25
CA VAL A 64 4.62 8.82 4.37
C VAL A 64 4.06 8.48 5.74
N ASN A 65 3.24 9.38 6.29
CA ASN A 65 2.57 9.17 7.57
C ASN A 65 1.14 8.68 7.34
N ILE A 66 0.80 7.54 7.96
CA ILE A 66 -0.50 6.89 7.78
C ILE A 66 -1.14 6.63 9.15
N CYS A 67 -2.47 6.60 9.19
CA CYS A 67 -3.22 6.02 10.31
C CYS A 67 -3.71 4.63 9.89
N ILE A 68 -3.31 3.60 10.64
CA ILE A 68 -3.73 2.22 10.34
C ILE A 68 -5.11 1.98 10.97
N GLU A 69 -6.05 1.55 10.14
CA GLU A 69 -7.45 1.33 10.51
C GLU A 69 -7.81 -0.15 10.35
N ASN A 70 -7.86 -0.89 11.46
CA ASN A 70 -8.27 -2.30 11.49
C ASN A 70 -7.47 -3.23 10.53
N TRP A 71 -6.74 -4.14 11.14
CA TRP A 71 -5.85 -5.13 10.53
C TRP A 71 -6.55 -6.50 10.52
N HIS A 72 -6.00 -7.44 9.74
CA HIS A 72 -6.47 -8.83 9.62
C HIS A 72 -7.96 -9.01 9.33
N MET A 73 -8.42 -8.36 8.28
CA MET A 73 -9.75 -8.63 7.75
C MET A 73 -9.69 -9.39 6.44
N ASN A 74 -10.77 -10.10 6.15
CA ASN A 74 -11.00 -10.60 4.80
C ASN A 74 -11.35 -9.43 3.86
N LEU A 75 -11.32 -9.70 2.57
CA LEU A 75 -11.60 -8.72 1.52
C LEU A 75 -12.99 -8.08 1.67
N GLN A 76 -13.98 -8.84 2.13
CA GLN A 76 -15.33 -8.34 2.38
C GLN A 76 -15.32 -7.27 3.48
N GLY A 77 -14.71 -7.57 4.63
CA GLY A 77 -14.59 -6.62 5.74
C GLY A 77 -13.82 -5.35 5.34
N ALA A 78 -12.75 -5.50 4.54
CA ALA A 78 -11.99 -4.36 4.02
C ALA A 78 -12.83 -3.47 3.11
N THR A 79 -13.60 -4.09 2.21
CA THR A 79 -14.47 -3.36 1.29
C THR A 79 -15.61 -2.67 2.03
N GLU A 80 -16.23 -3.33 3.02
CA GLU A 80 -17.28 -2.75 3.86
C GLU A 80 -16.75 -1.58 4.68
N LEU A 81 -15.57 -1.70 5.30
CA LEU A 81 -14.95 -0.62 6.05
C LEU A 81 -14.57 0.55 5.14
N LEU A 82 -13.93 0.28 4.00
CA LEU A 82 -13.59 1.31 3.03
C LEU A 82 -14.83 2.08 2.56
N SER A 83 -15.93 1.36 2.28
CA SER A 83 -17.21 1.96 1.85
C SER A 83 -17.90 2.78 2.94
N ARG A 84 -17.60 2.52 4.22
CA ARG A 84 -18.10 3.34 5.34
C ARG A 84 -17.32 4.63 5.51
N LEU A 85 -16.05 4.64 5.13
CA LEU A 85 -15.16 5.81 5.24
C LEU A 85 -15.29 6.75 4.04
N GLY A 86 -15.76 6.26 2.89
CA GLY A 86 -16.03 7.05 1.69
C GLY A 86 -16.51 6.19 0.53
N GLU A 87 -16.81 6.79 -0.61
CA GLU A 87 -17.11 6.01 -1.82
C GLU A 87 -15.80 5.51 -2.45
N PRO A 88 -15.62 4.20 -2.68
CA PRO A 88 -14.44 3.67 -3.33
C PRO A 88 -14.37 4.15 -4.78
N LYS A 89 -13.43 5.06 -5.08
CA LYS A 89 -13.27 5.64 -6.42
C LYS A 89 -12.54 4.72 -7.39
N GLN A 90 -11.66 3.86 -6.87
CA GLN A 90 -10.85 2.97 -7.70
C GLN A 90 -10.41 1.74 -6.91
N ILE A 91 -10.68 0.55 -7.45
CA ILE A 91 -10.27 -0.74 -6.87
C ILE A 91 -9.48 -1.50 -7.94
N LEU A 92 -8.22 -1.81 -7.64
CA LEU A 92 -7.44 -2.77 -8.40
C LEU A 92 -7.66 -4.14 -7.77
N TRP A 93 -8.56 -4.91 -8.36
CA TRP A 93 -8.76 -6.32 -7.98
C TRP A 93 -7.58 -7.14 -8.49
N LEU A 94 -6.51 -7.21 -7.71
CA LEU A 94 -5.48 -8.22 -7.91
C LEU A 94 -5.95 -9.53 -7.29
N ARG A 95 -5.60 -10.66 -7.93
CA ARG A 95 -5.75 -11.95 -7.28
C ARG A 95 -4.91 -11.93 -5.99
N PRO A 96 -5.38 -12.54 -4.90
CA PRO A 96 -4.59 -12.63 -3.68
C PRO A 96 -3.22 -13.22 -4.02
N TRP A 97 -2.18 -12.56 -3.54
CA TRP A 97 -0.83 -13.10 -3.59
C TRP A 97 -0.83 -14.44 -2.82
N PRO A 98 -0.22 -15.53 -3.34
CA PRO A 98 0.73 -15.60 -4.45
C PRO A 98 0.17 -16.13 -5.79
N ASP A 99 -1.16 -16.18 -5.97
CA ASP A 99 -1.76 -16.80 -7.18
C ASP A 99 -1.78 -15.87 -8.41
N SER A 100 -1.31 -14.62 -8.26
CA SER A 100 -0.93 -13.79 -9.39
C SER A 100 0.45 -14.24 -9.88
N GLU A 101 0.58 -14.56 -11.16
CA GLU A 101 1.83 -14.87 -11.87
C GLU A 101 2.83 -13.68 -11.91
N VAL A 102 3.09 -13.04 -10.77
CA VAL A 102 4.23 -12.16 -10.61
C VAL A 102 5.42 -13.08 -10.33
N PRO A 103 6.42 -13.14 -11.22
CA PRO A 103 7.58 -14.01 -10.99
C PRO A 103 8.21 -13.63 -9.65
N ARG A 104 8.35 -14.62 -8.76
CA ARG A 104 9.06 -14.49 -7.47
C ARG A 104 10.51 -13.96 -7.61
N ASN A 105 11.01 -13.81 -8.84
CA ASN A 105 12.42 -13.59 -9.15
C ASN A 105 12.80 -12.13 -9.44
N ASN A 106 11.89 -11.16 -9.44
CA ASN A 106 12.22 -9.78 -9.86
C ASN A 106 12.19 -8.72 -8.75
N TRP A 107 12.30 -9.13 -7.49
CA TRP A 107 12.48 -8.15 -6.40
C TRP A 107 13.82 -7.40 -6.48
N SER A 108 14.84 -8.02 -7.09
CA SER A 108 16.16 -7.41 -7.29
C SER A 108 16.20 -6.39 -8.44
N ASP A 109 15.21 -6.41 -9.34
CA ASP A 109 15.14 -5.49 -10.48
C ASP A 109 14.48 -4.14 -10.11
N LEU A 110 13.83 -4.06 -8.95
CA LEU A 110 13.30 -2.81 -8.39
C LEU A 110 14.34 -2.01 -7.59
N GLU A 111 15.53 -2.56 -7.33
CA GLU A 111 16.58 -1.89 -6.53
C GLU A 111 17.52 -0.96 -7.33
N ARG A 112 17.24 -0.66 -8.61
CA ARG A 112 18.02 0.33 -9.36
C ARG A 112 17.19 1.15 -10.34
N PRO A 113 16.98 2.45 -10.08
CA PRO A 113 16.91 3.38 -11.19
C PRO A 113 18.31 3.42 -11.81
N SER A 114 18.43 2.97 -13.06
CA SER A 114 19.57 3.31 -13.90
C SER A 114 19.65 4.83 -14.03
N ARG A 115 20.41 5.48 -13.14
CA ARG A 115 20.92 6.83 -13.36
C ARG A 115 21.90 6.77 -14.53
N SER A 116 21.40 7.02 -15.72
CA SER A 116 22.13 7.64 -16.83
C SER A 116 21.11 8.57 -17.48
N GLY A 117 20.98 9.82 -17.06
CA GLY A 117 22.06 10.78 -17.20
C GLY A 117 22.10 11.23 -18.65
N GLU A 118 21.02 11.87 -19.12
CA GLU A 118 21.08 12.73 -20.29
C GLU A 118 21.95 13.93 -19.92
N PHE A 119 23.21 13.89 -20.34
CA PHE A 119 24.04 15.07 -20.55
C PHE A 119 24.95 14.80 -21.74
N TYR A 120 24.77 15.60 -22.79
CA TYR A 120 25.74 16.32 -23.62
C TYR A 120 24.97 16.71 -24.90
N SER A 121 24.52 17.97 -24.97
CA SER A 121 25.16 19.07 -25.73
C SER A 121 24.97 18.92 -27.24
#